data_AF-A0AA38C5Z4-F1
#
_entry.id   AF-A0AA38C5Z4-F1
#
_cell.length_a   1.000
_cell.length_b   1.000
_cell.length_c   1.000
_cell.angle_alpha   90.00
_cell.angle_beta   90.00
_cell.angle_gamma   90.00
#
_symmetry.space_group_name_H-M   'P 1'
#
loop_
_entity.id
_entity.type
_entity.pdbx_description
1 polymer ?
#
loop_
_entity_poly.entity_id
_entity_poly.type
_entity_poly.pdbx_seq_one_letter_code
_entity_poly.pdbx_strand_id
1 'polypeptide(L)'
;MWRQRFPVKAENRVEGREEVDNWVITLAFPREERVTTTRNKVSAGIYAFFPTEMVTGLPFIIQADFLLVSSRESIRWDDKWNKGILDCIPSAFCSAFLYLVKSVESAPPSSRSYYFDKYLPIYPPSYAQLAGVRDGIQERLSTQEIIVCELQNAYCTPLQARRIVSALRDILQKATEE
;
A
#
# COMPACT_ATOMS: atom_id res chain seq x y z
N MET A 1 11.00 -2.26 5.86
CA MET A 1 9.97 -3.33 5.95
C MET A 1 9.05 -2.99 7.10
N TRP A 2 7.76 -3.25 6.97
CA TRP A 2 6.75 -3.02 7.99
C TRP A 2 6.09 -4.35 8.35
N ARG A 3 5.93 -4.65 9.64
CA ARG A 3 5.32 -5.90 10.11
C ARG A 3 4.18 -5.59 11.05
N GLN A 4 2.99 -6.14 10.78
CA GLN A 4 1.78 -5.88 11.55
C GLN A 4 1.01 -7.18 11.81
N ARG A 5 0.39 -7.25 12.98
CA ARG A 5 -0.45 -8.37 13.41
C ARG A 5 -1.91 -8.01 13.30
N PHE A 6 -2.73 -8.96 12.84
CA PHE A 6 -4.17 -8.85 12.78
C PHE A 6 -4.79 -10.10 13.39
N PRO A 7 -5.80 -9.98 14.27
CA PRO A 7 -6.49 -11.15 14.81
C PRO A 7 -7.19 -11.90 13.67
N VAL A 8 -7.11 -13.23 13.69
CA VAL A 8 -7.81 -14.09 12.74
C VAL A 8 -9.30 -14.04 13.06
N LYS A 9 -10.12 -13.61 12.10
CA LYS A 9 -11.58 -13.60 12.26
C LYS A 9 -12.13 -15.03 12.25
N ALA A 10 -13.22 -15.25 12.98
CA ALA A 10 -13.82 -16.58 13.13
C ALA A 10 -14.21 -17.20 11.77
N GLU A 11 -14.74 -16.40 10.85
CA GLU A 11 -15.13 -16.81 9.52
C GLU A 11 -13.95 -17.23 8.63
N ASN A 12 -12.74 -16.77 8.91
CA ASN A 12 -11.55 -17.05 8.10
C ASN A 12 -10.70 -18.23 8.64
N ARG A 13 -11.09 -18.88 9.74
CA ARG A 13 -10.37 -20.05 10.29
C ARG A 13 -10.46 -21.27 9.38
N VAL A 14 -9.34 -21.94 9.11
CA VAL A 14 -9.22 -23.10 8.22
C VAL A 14 -8.56 -24.28 8.93
N GLU A 15 -8.78 -25.49 8.41
CA GLU A 15 -8.15 -26.70 8.92
C GLU A 15 -6.62 -26.64 8.78
N GLY A 16 -5.90 -27.10 9.81
CA GLY A 16 -4.44 -27.12 9.86
C GLY A 16 -3.80 -25.78 10.22
N ARG A 17 -4.60 -24.82 10.71
CA ARG A 17 -4.16 -23.53 11.26
C ARG A 17 -5.02 -23.08 12.45
N GLU A 18 -5.64 -24.02 13.16
CA GLU A 18 -6.55 -23.72 14.28
C GLU A 18 -5.83 -23.01 15.44
N GLU A 19 -4.53 -23.25 15.58
CA GLU A 19 -3.66 -22.67 16.60
C GLU A 19 -3.20 -21.24 16.28
N VAL A 20 -3.44 -20.75 15.05
CA VAL A 20 -2.97 -19.43 14.63
C VAL A 20 -4.03 -18.37 14.94
N ASP A 21 -3.81 -17.62 16.01
CA ASP A 21 -4.72 -16.55 16.44
C ASP A 21 -4.50 -15.21 15.73
N ASN A 22 -3.34 -15.01 15.12
CA ASN A 22 -3.00 -13.75 14.45
C ASN A 22 -2.32 -13.97 13.10
N TRP A 23 -2.82 -13.30 12.07
CA TRP A 23 -2.07 -13.11 10.83
C TRP A 23 -0.94 -12.12 11.04
N VAL A 24 0.25 -12.51 10.60
CA VAL A 24 1.42 -11.64 10.56
C VAL A 24 1.65 -11.22 9.12
N ILE A 25 1.35 -9.96 8.81
CA ILE A 25 1.56 -9.38 7.48
C ILE A 25 2.82 -8.53 7.51
N THR A 26 3.73 -8.80 6.58
CA THR A 26 4.94 -8.00 6.37
C THR A 26 4.90 -7.37 4.99
N LEU A 27 5.03 -6.05 4.93
CA LEU A 27 5.13 -5.28 3.70
C LEU A 27 6.55 -4.77 3.51
N ALA A 28 7.11 -4.97 2.32
CA ALA A 28 8.42 -4.43 1.96
C ALA A 28 8.30 -3.42 0.81
N PHE A 29 8.92 -2.27 1.00
CA PHE A 29 8.97 -1.15 0.06
C PHE A 29 10.38 -1.08 -0.54
N PRO A 30 10.59 -1.51 -1.79
CA PRO A 30 11.92 -1.57 -2.40
C PRO A 30 12.50 -0.18 -2.64
N ARG A 31 13.59 0.17 -1.94
CA ARG A 31 14.17 1.52 -1.96
C ARG A 31 14.87 1.88 -3.28
N GLU A 32 15.50 0.91 -3.92
CA GLU A 32 16.14 1.10 -5.23
C GLU A 32 15.20 0.61 -6.35
N GLU A 33 15.24 1.27 -7.51
CA GLU A 33 14.99 0.52 -8.74
C GLU A 33 16.09 -0.54 -8.76
N ARG A 34 15.75 -1.79 -8.45
CA ARG A 34 16.64 -2.87 -8.87
C ARG A 34 16.84 -2.65 -10.35
N VAL A 35 18.05 -2.29 -10.76
CA VAL A 35 18.41 -2.12 -12.16
C VAL A 35 17.89 -3.37 -12.86
N THR A 36 16.80 -3.22 -13.62
CA THR A 36 16.22 -4.30 -14.43
C THR A 36 17.08 -4.48 -15.68
N THR A 37 18.40 -4.42 -15.56
CA THR A 37 19.35 -4.93 -16.53
C THR A 37 19.45 -6.43 -16.34
N THR A 38 18.41 -7.15 -16.74
CA THR A 38 18.40 -8.51 -17.27
C THR A 38 16.93 -8.94 -17.38
N ARG A 39 16.56 -9.43 -18.56
CA ARG A 39 15.20 -9.78 -19.01
C ARG A 39 14.38 -10.76 -18.13
N ASN A 40 14.80 -11.14 -16.91
CA ASN A 40 14.31 -12.36 -16.24
C ASN A 40 14.10 -12.34 -14.71
N LYS A 41 13.92 -11.21 -14.02
CA LYS A 41 13.46 -11.25 -12.62
C LYS A 41 12.50 -10.11 -12.30
N VAL A 42 11.25 -10.28 -12.71
CA VAL A 42 10.16 -9.57 -12.05
C VAL A 42 10.12 -10.09 -10.62
N SER A 43 10.44 -9.25 -9.64
CA SER A 43 10.45 -9.69 -8.25
C SER A 43 9.05 -10.14 -7.85
N ALA A 44 8.94 -11.36 -7.31
CA ALA A 44 7.70 -11.90 -6.77
C ALA A 44 7.02 -10.85 -5.88
N GLY A 45 5.75 -10.57 -6.13
CA GLY A 45 4.98 -9.61 -5.34
C GLY A 45 4.40 -10.23 -4.07
N ILE A 46 4.32 -11.55 -3.99
CA ILE A 46 3.80 -12.29 -2.84
C ILE A 46 4.80 -13.36 -2.37
N TYR A 47 4.97 -13.44 -1.05
CA TYR A 47 5.80 -14.41 -0.37
C TYR A 47 4.97 -15.16 0.67
N ALA A 48 5.11 -16.48 0.69
CA ALA A 48 4.59 -17.37 1.73
C ALA A 48 5.77 -18.18 2.29
N PHE A 49 6.50 -17.54 3.21
CA PHE A 49 7.87 -17.88 3.65
C PHE A 49 8.94 -17.78 2.55
N PHE A 50 8.68 -18.39 1.39
CA PHE A 50 9.47 -18.28 0.17
C PHE A 50 8.73 -17.47 -0.90
N PRO A 51 9.44 -16.92 -1.90
CA PRO A 51 8.81 -16.29 -3.06
C PRO A 51 7.80 -17.24 -3.74
N THR A 52 6.73 -16.67 -4.29
CA THR A 52 5.90 -17.32 -5.32
C THR A 52 6.34 -16.85 -6.71
N GLU A 53 5.77 -17.41 -7.77
CA GLU A 53 6.01 -16.91 -9.14
C GLU A 53 5.14 -15.68 -9.48
N MET A 54 4.33 -15.20 -8.53
CA MET A 54 3.35 -14.15 -8.78
C MET A 54 4.01 -12.80 -8.97
N VAL A 55 3.68 -12.17 -10.10
CA VAL A 55 3.95 -10.75 -10.37
C VAL A 55 2.67 -9.97 -10.14
N THR A 56 2.59 -9.19 -9.06
CA THR A 56 1.33 -8.54 -8.65
C THR A 56 1.06 -7.21 -9.33
N GLY A 57 2.09 -6.53 -9.83
CA GLY A 57 1.99 -5.14 -10.28
C GLY A 57 1.83 -4.11 -9.16
N LEU A 58 1.82 -4.54 -7.89
CA LEU A 58 1.83 -3.63 -6.74
C LEU A 58 3.26 -3.11 -6.51
N PRO A 59 3.44 -1.84 -6.11
CA PRO A 59 4.76 -1.24 -5.91
C PRO A 59 5.43 -1.67 -4.58
N PHE A 60 4.98 -2.77 -3.99
CA PHE A 60 5.48 -3.31 -2.73
C PHE A 60 5.30 -4.83 -2.72
N ILE A 61 6.09 -5.48 -1.87
CA ILE A 61 6.05 -6.93 -1.67
C ILE A 61 5.21 -7.25 -0.45
N ILE A 62 4.37 -8.27 -0.56
CA ILE A 62 3.53 -8.78 0.52
C ILE A 62 4.08 -10.13 0.97
N GLN A 63 4.38 -10.25 2.26
CA GLN A 63 4.69 -11.52 2.88
C GLN A 63 3.66 -11.81 3.97
N ALA A 64 3.02 -12.97 3.87
CA ALA A 64 2.13 -13.49 4.90
C ALA A 64 2.03 -15.01 4.77
N ASP A 65 1.28 -15.64 5.67
CA ASP A 65 1.08 -17.08 5.71
C ASP A 65 0.03 -17.55 4.67
N PHE A 66 0.23 -17.22 3.40
CA PHE A 66 -0.73 -17.58 2.34
C PHE A 66 -0.73 -19.08 2.05
N LEU A 67 -1.92 -19.65 1.88
CA LEU A 67 -2.11 -20.97 1.30
C LEU A 67 -1.87 -20.93 -0.21
N LEU A 68 -0.99 -21.79 -0.72
CA LEU A 68 -0.59 -21.83 -2.12
C LEU A 68 -1.30 -22.94 -2.90
N VAL A 69 -1.38 -22.79 -4.22
CA VAL A 69 -1.61 -23.96 -5.10
C VAL A 69 -0.35 -24.85 -5.08
N SER A 70 -0.50 -26.14 -5.40
CA SER A 70 0.60 -27.11 -5.30
C SER A 70 1.83 -26.71 -6.15
N SER A 71 1.63 -26.06 -7.29
CA SER A 71 2.71 -25.57 -8.16
C SER A 71 3.47 -24.37 -7.58
N ARG A 72 2.95 -23.70 -6.55
CA ARG A 72 3.45 -22.42 -5.99
C ARG A 72 3.47 -21.25 -6.99
N GLU A 73 2.83 -21.42 -8.15
CA GLU A 73 2.65 -20.35 -9.14
C GLU A 73 1.75 -19.23 -8.61
N SER A 74 0.80 -19.56 -7.73
CA SER A 74 -0.12 -18.60 -7.12
C SER A 74 -0.58 -18.96 -5.70
N ILE A 75 -1.20 -17.97 -5.03
CA ILE A 75 -1.98 -18.22 -3.81
C ILE A 75 -3.35 -18.81 -4.19
N ARG A 76 -3.99 -19.55 -3.28
CA ARG A 76 -5.38 -19.98 -3.45
C ARG A 76 -6.31 -18.78 -3.30
N TRP A 77 -6.83 -18.27 -4.41
CA TRP A 77 -7.65 -17.06 -4.41
C TRP A 77 -9.00 -17.22 -3.71
N ASP A 78 -9.63 -18.38 -3.86
CA ASP A 78 -10.98 -18.61 -3.32
C ASP A 78 -10.99 -19.00 -1.84
N ASP A 79 -9.81 -19.23 -1.27
CA ASP A 79 -9.64 -19.64 0.10
C ASP A 79 -9.94 -18.50 1.09
N LYS A 80 -10.73 -18.83 2.12
CA LYS A 80 -11.18 -17.86 3.13
C LYS A 80 -10.04 -17.34 4.01
N TRP A 81 -9.00 -18.12 4.26
CA TRP A 81 -7.84 -17.68 5.03
C TRP A 81 -7.06 -16.62 4.25
N ASN A 82 -6.79 -16.88 2.98
CA ASN A 82 -6.12 -15.92 2.10
C ASN A 82 -6.92 -14.64 1.89
N LYS A 83 -8.26 -14.74 1.70
CA LYS A 83 -9.14 -13.57 1.62
C LYS A 83 -9.04 -12.70 2.89
N GLY A 84 -9.07 -13.31 4.07
CA GLY A 84 -8.90 -12.60 5.35
C GLY A 84 -7.55 -11.87 5.47
N ILE A 85 -6.46 -12.50 5.01
CA ILE A 85 -5.15 -11.84 4.93
C ILE A 85 -5.20 -10.63 3.99
N LEU A 86 -5.73 -10.81 2.77
CA LEU A 86 -5.80 -9.74 1.76
C LEU A 86 -6.60 -8.53 2.27
N ASP A 87 -7.71 -8.75 2.97
CA ASP A 87 -8.55 -7.71 3.57
C ASP A 87 -7.79 -6.84 4.60
N CYS A 88 -6.76 -7.39 5.23
CA CYS A 88 -5.95 -6.69 6.23
C CYS A 88 -4.82 -5.85 5.60
N ILE A 89 -4.43 -6.15 4.36
CA ILE A 89 -3.31 -5.47 3.67
C ILE A 89 -3.52 -3.96 3.55
N PRO A 90 -4.71 -3.44 3.17
CA PRO A 90 -4.91 -2.00 3.10
C PRO A 90 -4.62 -1.26 4.40
N SER A 91 -5.02 -1.84 5.53
CA SER A 91 -4.72 -1.27 6.86
C SER A 91 -3.22 -1.32 7.14
N ALA A 92 -2.57 -2.45 6.88
CA ALA A 92 -1.13 -2.61 7.07
C ALA A 92 -0.32 -1.61 6.22
N PHE A 93 -0.74 -1.42 4.97
CA PHE A 93 -0.11 -0.48 4.05
C PHE A 93 -0.24 0.94 4.57
N CYS A 94 -1.43 1.37 4.98
CA CYS A 94 -1.63 2.73 5.49
C CYS A 94 -0.76 3.00 6.72
N SER A 95 -0.71 2.07 7.67
CA SER A 95 0.17 2.20 8.84
C SER A 95 1.65 2.29 8.45
N ALA A 96 2.10 1.45 7.53
CA ALA A 96 3.47 1.47 7.03
C ALA A 96 3.83 2.77 6.30
N PHE A 97 2.93 3.23 5.42
CA PHE A 97 3.13 4.40 4.58
C PHE A 97 3.09 5.68 5.41
N LEU A 98 2.17 5.78 6.37
CA LEU A 98 2.13 6.88 7.34
C LEU A 98 3.43 6.97 8.14
N TYR A 99 3.90 5.83 8.65
CA TYR A 99 5.17 5.78 9.36
C TYR A 99 6.33 6.22 8.46
N LEU A 100 6.37 5.75 7.21
CA LEU A 100 7.38 6.12 6.24
C LEU A 100 7.39 7.63 5.96
N VAL A 101 6.24 8.21 5.64
CA VAL A 101 6.12 9.65 5.32
C VAL A 101 6.44 10.54 6.53
N LYS A 102 6.03 10.14 7.75
CA LYS A 102 6.29 10.91 8.98
C LYS A 102 7.72 10.72 9.52
N SER A 103 8.32 9.54 9.34
CA SER A 103 9.73 9.31 9.73
C SER A 103 10.73 10.17 8.95
N VAL A 104 10.28 10.78 7.85
CA VAL A 104 11.05 11.64 6.95
C VAL A 104 10.83 13.13 7.30
N GLU A 105 10.24 13.44 8.47
CA GLU A 105 9.96 14.81 8.96
C GLU A 105 11.18 15.77 8.92
N SER A 106 12.41 15.25 8.97
CA SER A 106 13.65 16.06 8.87
C SER A 106 14.21 16.19 7.45
N ALA A 107 13.62 15.55 6.45
CA ALA A 107 14.12 15.55 5.07
C ALA A 107 13.46 16.62 4.19
N PRO A 108 14.11 17.03 3.08
CA PRO A 108 13.56 18.01 2.16
C PRO A 108 12.19 17.59 1.58
N PRO A 109 11.26 18.53 1.30
CA PRO A 109 9.94 18.25 0.74
C PRO A 109 9.96 17.35 -0.51
N SER A 110 10.97 17.51 -1.37
CA SER A 110 11.19 16.69 -2.57
C SER A 110 11.37 15.19 -2.27
N SER A 111 11.93 14.85 -1.11
CA SER A 111 12.08 13.46 -0.66
C SER A 111 10.73 12.84 -0.28
N ARG A 112 9.73 13.66 0.09
CA ARG A 112 8.40 13.17 0.46
C ARG A 112 7.60 12.78 -0.77
N SER A 113 7.55 13.64 -1.80
CA SER A 113 6.86 13.35 -3.07
C SER A 113 7.34 12.06 -3.72
N TYR A 114 8.65 11.77 -3.62
CA TYR A 114 9.24 10.51 -4.07
C TYR A 114 8.51 9.27 -3.54
N TYR A 115 8.11 9.26 -2.26
CA TYR A 115 7.42 8.10 -1.67
C TYR A 115 6.00 7.94 -2.20
N PHE A 116 5.30 9.05 -2.46
CA PHE A 116 3.97 9.04 -3.06
C PHE A 116 4.03 8.50 -4.49
N ASP A 117 4.96 9.02 -5.31
CA ASP A 117 5.11 8.60 -6.70
C ASP A 117 5.53 7.13 -6.81
N LYS A 118 6.40 6.68 -5.90
CA LYS A 118 6.99 5.33 -5.99
C LYS A 118 6.12 4.22 -5.42
N TYR A 119 5.41 4.47 -4.31
CA TYR A 119 4.77 3.38 -3.55
C TYR A 119 3.24 3.41 -3.55
N LEU A 120 2.60 4.43 -4.10
CA LEU A 120 1.15 4.41 -4.23
C LEU A 120 0.71 3.45 -5.35
N PRO A 121 -0.21 2.51 -5.08
CA PRO A 121 -0.75 1.62 -6.10
C PRO A 121 -1.77 2.35 -6.98
N ILE A 122 -1.28 3.17 -7.93
CA ILE A 122 -2.13 3.96 -8.83
C ILE A 122 -2.59 3.09 -10.02
N TYR A 123 -1.73 2.20 -10.51
CA TYR A 123 -2.04 1.34 -11.65
C TYR A 123 -2.82 0.08 -11.24
N PRO A 124 -3.68 -0.46 -12.11
CA PRO A 124 -4.34 -1.74 -11.88
C PRO A 124 -3.30 -2.86 -11.63
N PRO A 125 -3.51 -3.71 -10.62
CA PRO A 125 -2.65 -4.86 -10.39
C PRO A 125 -2.85 -5.92 -11.48
N SER A 126 -1.89 -6.84 -11.60
CA SER A 126 -1.91 -7.92 -12.60
C SER A 126 -3.00 -8.97 -12.35
N TYR A 127 -3.59 -9.00 -11.15
CA TYR A 127 -4.66 -9.93 -10.76
C TYR A 127 -5.87 -9.14 -10.26
N ALA A 128 -7.06 -9.45 -10.78
CA ALA A 128 -8.31 -8.76 -10.42
C ALA A 128 -8.62 -8.85 -8.92
N GLN A 129 -8.27 -9.95 -8.26
CA GLN A 129 -8.44 -10.16 -6.83
C GLN A 129 -7.64 -9.16 -5.98
N LEU A 130 -6.57 -8.58 -6.53
CA LEU A 130 -5.78 -7.54 -5.85
C LEU A 130 -6.34 -6.13 -6.07
N ALA A 131 -7.34 -5.96 -6.94
CA ALA A 131 -8.00 -4.66 -7.12
C ALA A 131 -8.62 -4.19 -5.80
N GLY A 132 -9.26 -5.07 -5.03
CA GLY A 132 -9.80 -4.75 -3.71
C GLY A 132 -8.73 -4.27 -2.72
N VAL A 133 -7.50 -4.80 -2.80
CA VAL A 133 -6.37 -4.32 -1.99
C VAL A 133 -5.99 -2.90 -2.40
N ARG A 134 -5.84 -2.64 -3.71
CA ARG A 134 -5.53 -1.31 -4.23
C ARG A 134 -6.60 -0.30 -3.83
N ASP A 135 -7.86 -0.62 -4.08
CA ASP A 135 -8.98 0.28 -3.88
C ASP A 135 -9.17 0.57 -2.39
N GLY A 136 -9.05 -0.45 -1.53
CA GLY A 136 -9.04 -0.28 -0.08
C GLY A 136 -7.87 0.58 0.45
N ILE A 137 -6.70 0.54 -0.21
CA ILE A 137 -5.57 1.43 0.11
C ILE A 137 -5.94 2.87 -0.25
N GLN A 138 -6.45 3.10 -1.46
CA GLN A 138 -6.79 4.44 -1.95
C GLN A 138 -7.90 5.08 -1.09
N GLU A 139 -8.94 4.32 -0.77
CA GLU A 139 -10.03 4.76 0.10
C GLU A 139 -9.49 5.19 1.46
N ARG A 140 -8.70 4.33 2.12
CA ARG A 140 -8.16 4.63 3.46
C ARG A 140 -7.25 5.85 3.43
N LEU A 141 -6.28 5.91 2.51
CA LEU A 141 -5.35 7.03 2.42
C LEU A 141 -6.04 8.37 2.14
N SER A 142 -7.16 8.37 1.40
CA SER A 142 -7.91 9.59 1.11
C SER A 142 -8.43 10.31 2.36
N THR A 143 -8.60 9.56 3.45
CA THR A 143 -9.08 10.07 4.75
C THR A 143 -7.95 10.38 5.74
N GLN A 144 -6.72 9.99 5.43
CA GLN A 144 -5.57 10.18 6.33
C GLN A 144 -4.89 11.54 6.09
N GLU A 145 -4.42 12.16 7.16
CA GLU A 145 -3.64 13.40 7.10
C GLU A 145 -2.18 13.10 6.73
N ILE A 146 -1.92 13.04 5.43
CA ILE A 146 -0.61 12.60 4.87
C ILE A 146 0.08 13.67 4.04
N ILE A 147 -0.66 14.69 3.60
CA ILE A 147 -0.11 15.77 2.78
C ILE A 147 0.36 16.87 3.72
N VAL A 148 1.58 17.36 3.51
CA VAL A 148 2.07 18.50 4.25
C VAL A 148 1.60 19.78 3.57
N CYS A 149 0.80 20.57 4.28
CA CYS A 149 0.44 21.91 3.88
C CYS A 149 1.58 22.85 4.28
N GLU A 150 2.45 23.19 3.33
CA GLU A 150 3.66 24.00 3.59
C GLU A 150 3.33 25.38 4.15
N LEU A 151 2.21 25.98 3.73
CA LEU A 151 1.76 27.29 4.20
C LEU A 151 1.32 27.29 5.67
N GLN A 152 0.90 26.13 6.20
CA GLN A 152 0.36 25.99 7.55
C GLN A 152 1.27 25.16 8.45
N ASN A 153 2.38 24.64 7.91
CA ASN A 153 3.29 23.69 8.55
C ASN A 153 2.54 22.55 9.28
N ALA A 154 1.46 22.07 8.66
CA ALA A 154 0.53 21.10 9.25
C ALA A 154 0.20 20.00 8.24
N TYR A 155 -0.13 18.81 8.73
CA TYR A 155 -0.63 17.71 7.90
C TYR A 155 -2.12 17.91 7.59
N CYS A 156 -2.52 17.61 6.36
CA CYS A 156 -3.90 17.64 5.92
C CYS A 156 -4.22 16.42 5.03
N THR A 157 -5.50 16.16 4.81
CA THR A 157 -5.94 15.06 3.96
C THR A 157 -5.76 15.38 2.47
N PRO A 158 -5.65 14.35 1.60
CA PRO A 158 -5.65 14.54 0.15
C PRO A 158 -6.82 15.39 -0.38
N LEU A 159 -8.00 15.26 0.25
CA LEU A 159 -9.17 16.04 -0.14
C LEU A 159 -9.01 17.53 0.22
N GLN A 160 -8.41 17.84 1.36
CA GLN A 160 -8.16 19.22 1.79
C GLN A 160 -7.08 19.89 0.94
N ALA A 161 -6.03 19.17 0.56
CA ALA A 161 -4.93 19.70 -0.25
C ALA A 161 -5.36 20.13 -1.67
N ARG A 162 -6.44 19.56 -2.22
CA ARG A 162 -7.01 19.97 -3.51
C ARG A 162 -7.63 21.38 -3.48
N ARG A 163 -7.86 21.95 -2.29
CA ARG A 163 -8.45 23.28 -2.19
C ARG A 163 -7.40 24.33 -2.53
N ILE A 164 -7.65 25.08 -3.60
CA ILE A 164 -6.93 26.32 -3.90
C ILE A 164 -6.96 27.21 -2.66
N VAL A 165 -5.78 27.62 -2.20
CA VAL A 165 -5.57 28.59 -1.12
C VAL A 165 -6.40 29.83 -1.43
N SER A 166 -7.18 30.34 -0.46
CA SER A 166 -8.10 31.46 -0.68
C SER A 166 -7.43 32.64 -1.36
N ALA A 167 -6.21 33.00 -0.94
CA ALA A 167 -5.43 34.06 -1.58
C ALA A 167 -5.17 33.84 -3.08
N LEU A 168 -4.83 32.61 -3.50
CA LEU A 168 -4.65 32.28 -4.92
C LEU A 168 -6.00 32.29 -5.66
N ARG A 169 -7.08 31.86 -5.00
CA ARG A 169 -8.44 31.92 -5.56
C ARG A 169 -8.85 33.37 -5.83
N ASP A 170 -8.60 34.26 -4.88
CA ASP A 170 -8.91 35.69 -4.99
C ASP A 170 -8.09 36.34 -6.11
N ILE A 171 -6.82 35.96 -6.27
CA ILE A 171 -5.96 36.41 -7.39
C ILE A 171 -6.51 35.91 -8.73
N LEU A 172 -6.84 34.62 -8.83
CA LEU A 172 -7.37 34.02 -10.06
C LEU A 172 -8.73 34.64 -10.44
N GLN A 173 -9.57 34.93 -9.44
CA GLN A 173 -10.86 35.58 -9.64
C GLN A 173 -10.70 37.02 -10.13
N LYS A 174 -9.76 37.79 -9.54
CA LYS A 174 -9.42 39.13 -10.06
C LYS A 174 -8.85 39.10 -11.48
N ALA A 175 -8.05 38.08 -11.80
CA ALA A 175 -7.48 37.90 -13.14
C ALA A 175 -8.48 37.43 -14.21
N THR A 176 -9.70 37.05 -13.82
CA THR A 176 -10.79 36.68 -14.76
C THR A 176 -11.87 37.77 -14.88
N GLU A 177 -11.75 38.84 -14.11
CA GLU A 177 -12.63 40.03 -14.15
C GLU A 177 -12.04 41.19 -14.99
N GLU A 178 -10.87 40.99 -15.60
CA GLU A 178 -10.25 41.85 -16.65
C GLU A 178 -10.44 41.25 -18.06
#